data_AF-A0A399GHB9-F1
#
_entry.id   AF-A0A399GHB9-F1
#
_cell.length_a   1.000
_cell.length_b   1.000
_cell.length_c   1.000
_cell.angle_alpha   90.00
_cell.angle_beta   90.00
_cell.angle_gamma   90.00
#
_symmetry.space_group_name_H-M   'P 1'
#
loop_
_entity.id
_entity.type
_entity.pdbx_description
1 polymer ?
#
loop_
_entity_poly.entity_id
_entity_poly.type
_entity_poly.pdbx_seq_one_letter_code
_entity_poly.pdbx_strand_id
1 'polypeptide(L)'
;MGALPEQAAERVRAKHGGLYEPAGMYHVKTIADRDTSLAASERLHPMNAAAPSPALEALLSVQARDEYRALTEAQAALVDQAIGMLARDPEARGTVDEGQGARRAFVSQDLQIRYGTHRNLLVIAEIIVTGGGFLLGDGA
;
A
#
# COMPACT_ATOMS: atom_id res chain seq x y z
N MET A 1 37.72 -35.82 -14.56
CA MET A 1 37.92 -34.50 -15.18
C MET A 1 36.66 -34.16 -15.96
N GLY A 2 35.74 -33.42 -15.37
CA GLY A 2 34.52 -32.92 -16.02
C GLY A 2 34.67 -31.42 -16.24
N ALA A 3 34.82 -31.01 -17.50
CA ALA A 3 34.99 -29.62 -17.89
C ALA A 3 33.62 -28.94 -17.97
N LEU A 4 33.46 -27.85 -17.22
CA LEU A 4 32.44 -26.83 -17.46
C LEU A 4 33.04 -25.83 -18.45
N PRO A 5 32.42 -25.56 -19.61
CA PRO A 5 32.77 -24.40 -20.41
C PRO A 5 32.07 -23.15 -19.87
N GLU A 6 32.90 -22.18 -19.51
CA GLU A 6 32.57 -20.79 -19.23
C GLU A 6 31.71 -20.14 -20.32
N GLN A 7 30.67 -19.45 -19.88
CA GLN A 7 30.20 -18.16 -20.40
C GLN A 7 30.05 -18.02 -21.92
N ALA A 8 28.88 -18.42 -22.43
CA ALA A 8 28.33 -17.94 -23.69
C ALA A 8 27.00 -17.22 -23.45
N ALA A 9 27.06 -15.90 -23.29
CA ALA A 9 25.92 -15.00 -23.46
C ALA A 9 26.42 -13.66 -24.02
N GLU A 10 26.85 -13.73 -25.27
CA GLU A 10 26.53 -12.81 -26.35
C GLU A 10 25.98 -11.43 -25.93
N ARG A 11 26.88 -10.43 -25.85
CA ARG A 11 26.52 -9.02 -25.80
C ARG A 11 26.31 -8.51 -27.23
N VAL A 12 25.06 -8.47 -27.67
CA VAL A 12 24.64 -7.72 -28.85
C VAL A 12 23.62 -6.67 -28.39
N ARG A 13 23.93 -5.37 -28.58
CA ARG A 13 23.18 -4.46 -29.48
C ARG A 13 23.51 -2.97 -29.22
N ALA A 14 23.97 -2.32 -30.30
CA ALA A 14 23.81 -0.91 -30.75
C ALA A 14 23.76 0.21 -29.68
N LYS A 15 24.69 1.17 -29.60
CA LYS A 15 25.07 2.21 -30.59
C LYS A 15 23.90 3.11 -31.05
N HIS A 16 23.54 4.10 -30.23
CA HIS A 16 22.89 5.39 -30.58
C HIS A 16 23.07 6.29 -29.32
N GLY A 17 23.71 7.46 -29.30
CA GLY A 17 24.07 8.37 -30.38
C GLY A 17 22.85 9.18 -30.81
N GLY A 18 22.55 10.28 -30.10
CA GLY A 18 21.51 11.23 -30.53
C GLY A 18 21.05 12.21 -29.45
N LEU A 19 21.78 13.31 -29.28
CA LEU A 19 21.20 14.61 -28.91
C LEU A 19 20.28 15.04 -30.06
N TYR A 20 19.01 15.34 -29.77
CA TYR A 20 18.20 16.22 -30.62
C TYR A 20 17.07 16.84 -29.79
N GLU A 21 17.25 18.10 -29.40
CA GLU A 21 16.11 19.01 -29.26
C GLU A 21 15.61 19.36 -30.66
N PRO A 22 14.29 19.57 -30.81
CA PRO A 22 13.89 20.73 -31.58
C PRO A 22 12.93 21.63 -30.82
N ALA A 23 13.31 22.90 -30.83
CA ALA A 23 12.53 24.06 -30.47
C ALA A 23 11.17 24.12 -31.16
N GLY A 24 10.21 24.66 -30.40
CA GLY A 24 9.25 25.64 -30.89
C GLY A 24 8.04 25.14 -31.67
N MET A 25 6.86 25.23 -31.06
CA MET A 25 5.78 26.00 -31.68
C MET A 25 4.81 26.52 -30.62
N TYR A 26 4.62 27.83 -30.68
CA TYR A 26 3.81 28.65 -29.81
C TYR A 26 2.33 28.34 -30.00
N HIS A 27 1.57 28.20 -28.91
CA HIS A 27 0.15 28.53 -28.92
C HIS A 27 -0.10 29.62 -27.87
N VAL A 28 0.08 30.85 -28.36
CA VAL A 28 -0.46 32.06 -27.75
C VAL A 28 -1.96 32.10 -28.04
N LYS A 29 -2.77 32.06 -26.99
CA LYS A 29 -4.05 32.78 -26.93
C LYS A 29 -4.08 33.59 -25.64
N THR A 30 -3.45 34.76 -25.70
CA THR A 30 -3.82 35.92 -24.90
C THR A 30 -5.29 36.23 -25.17
N ILE A 31 -6.12 36.53 -24.15
CA ILE A 31 -6.82 37.82 -23.94
C ILE A 31 -7.31 37.91 -22.48
N ALA A 32 -6.81 38.96 -21.81
CA ALA A 32 -7.37 39.76 -20.72
C ALA A 32 -7.65 39.10 -19.34
N ASP A 33 -6.89 39.44 -18.30
CA ASP A 33 -6.89 40.72 -17.55
C ASP A 33 -8.03 40.77 -16.52
N ARG A 34 -7.68 40.52 -15.25
CA ARG A 34 -7.90 41.48 -14.14
C ARG A 34 -7.36 40.94 -12.82
N ASP A 35 -6.48 41.74 -12.24
CA ASP A 35 -6.32 41.98 -10.81
C ASP A 35 -6.27 40.78 -9.86
N THR A 36 -5.06 40.30 -9.59
CA THR A 36 -4.64 40.02 -8.19
C THR A 36 -3.12 39.94 -8.08
N SER A 37 -2.46 41.07 -8.38
CA SER A 37 -1.10 41.34 -7.90
C SER A 37 -1.22 42.06 -6.56
N LEU A 38 -1.24 41.32 -5.44
CA LEU A 38 -0.63 41.76 -4.19
C LEU A 38 -0.68 40.65 -3.11
N ALA A 39 0.28 39.73 -3.15
CA ALA A 39 0.87 39.16 -1.93
C ALA A 39 2.14 38.41 -2.32
N ALA A 40 3.27 38.95 -1.88
CA ALA A 40 4.52 38.28 -1.50
C ALA A 40 4.72 36.86 -2.09
N SER A 41 5.59 36.67 -3.07
CA SER A 41 7.05 36.60 -2.84
C SER A 41 7.44 35.95 -1.50
N GLU A 42 6.82 34.82 -1.13
CA GLU A 42 7.36 33.95 -0.10
C GLU A 42 7.02 32.48 -0.40
N ARG A 43 8.08 31.67 -0.43
CA ARG A 43 8.11 30.25 -0.04
C ARG A 43 7.58 29.22 -1.04
N LEU A 44 8.56 28.45 -1.53
CA LEU A 44 8.65 26.98 -1.46
C LEU A 44 9.06 26.38 -2.80
N HIS A 45 10.20 25.70 -2.73
CA HIS A 45 10.56 24.58 -3.60
C HIS A 45 9.30 23.78 -3.94
N PRO A 46 9.08 23.32 -5.18
CA PRO A 46 8.09 22.29 -5.41
C PRO A 46 8.45 21.12 -4.50
N MET A 47 7.69 20.97 -3.41
CA MET A 47 7.65 19.74 -2.65
C MET A 47 7.41 18.66 -3.68
N ASN A 48 8.35 17.71 -3.71
CA ASN A 48 8.17 16.42 -4.30
C ASN A 48 6.95 15.78 -3.62
N ALA A 49 5.75 16.13 -4.09
CA ALA A 49 4.51 15.49 -3.71
C ALA A 49 4.63 14.08 -4.26
N ALA A 50 5.19 13.18 -3.43
CA ALA A 50 5.20 11.76 -3.72
C ALA A 50 3.76 11.39 -4.10
N ALA A 51 3.60 10.89 -5.33
CA ALA A 51 2.31 10.35 -5.76
C ALA A 51 1.84 9.37 -4.67
N PRO A 52 0.57 9.41 -4.24
CA PRO A 52 0.08 8.49 -3.25
C PRO A 52 0.36 7.07 -3.75
N SER A 53 1.17 6.31 -3.00
CA SER A 53 1.39 4.90 -3.29
C SER A 53 0.02 4.24 -3.42
N PRO A 54 -0.24 3.48 -4.49
CA PRO A 54 -1.54 2.86 -4.69
C PRO A 54 -1.84 1.97 -3.49
N ALA A 55 -3.00 2.17 -2.87
CA ALA A 55 -3.43 1.35 -1.75
C ALA A 55 -3.49 -0.12 -2.18
N LEU A 56 -3.03 -1.02 -1.32
CA LEU A 56 -3.12 -2.46 -1.53
C LEU A 56 -4.59 -2.88 -1.56
N GLU A 57 -4.90 -3.84 -2.42
CA GLU A 57 -6.21 -4.49 -2.44
C GLU A 57 -6.29 -5.47 -1.26
N ALA A 58 -7.28 -5.29 -0.38
CA ALA A 58 -7.46 -6.13 0.78
C ALA A 58 -8.25 -7.40 0.45
N LEU A 59 -7.72 -8.56 0.82
CA LEU A 59 -8.37 -9.86 0.69
C LEU A 59 -8.44 -10.55 2.04
N LEU A 60 -9.63 -11.03 2.41
CA LEU A 60 -9.82 -11.85 3.60
C LEU A 60 -9.65 -13.33 3.24
N SER A 61 -8.86 -14.04 4.04
CA SER A 61 -8.81 -15.51 4.06
C SER A 61 -10.19 -16.09 4.38
N VAL A 62 -10.41 -17.39 4.15
CA VAL A 62 -11.66 -18.06 4.52
C VAL A 62 -11.92 -17.91 6.02
N GLN A 63 -10.90 -18.19 6.84
CA GLN A 63 -10.94 -18.04 8.29
C GLN A 63 -11.29 -16.60 8.69
N ALA A 64 -10.59 -15.60 8.15
CA ALA A 64 -10.83 -14.19 8.48
C ALA A 64 -12.24 -13.72 8.07
N ARG A 65 -12.83 -14.29 7.01
CA ARG A 65 -14.23 -13.98 6.66
C ARG A 65 -15.21 -14.50 7.70
N ASP A 66 -14.99 -15.71 8.20
CA ASP A 66 -15.86 -16.30 9.21
C ASP A 66 -15.70 -15.56 10.55
N GLU A 67 -14.48 -15.19 10.93
CA GLU A 67 -14.19 -14.36 12.09
C GLU A 67 -14.83 -12.96 11.97
N TYR A 68 -14.73 -12.33 10.80
CA TYR A 68 -15.37 -11.03 10.54
C TYR A 68 -16.89 -11.08 10.70
N ARG A 69 -17.53 -12.17 10.24
CA ARG A 69 -18.98 -12.36 10.36
C ARG A 69 -19.46 -12.56 11.80
N ALA A 70 -18.58 -13.02 12.69
CA ALA A 70 -18.88 -13.19 14.11
C ALA A 70 -18.72 -11.89 14.92
N LEU A 71 -18.20 -10.82 14.32
CA LEU A 71 -18.00 -9.53 14.99
C LEU A 71 -19.33 -8.82 15.26
N THR A 72 -19.36 -8.06 16.34
CA THR A 72 -20.38 -7.01 16.51
C THR A 72 -20.20 -5.92 15.46
N GLU A 73 -21.26 -5.16 15.17
CA GLU A 73 -21.21 -4.05 14.20
C GLU A 73 -20.11 -3.02 14.56
N ALA A 74 -19.95 -2.73 15.85
CA ALA A 74 -18.90 -1.82 16.32
C ALA A 74 -17.49 -2.37 16.07
N GLN A 75 -17.26 -3.67 16.30
CA GLN A 75 -15.97 -4.30 16.02
C GLN A 75 -15.70 -4.38 14.51
N ALA A 76 -16.70 -4.72 13.70
CA ALA A 76 -16.59 -4.75 12.24
C ALA A 76 -16.17 -3.38 11.69
N ALA A 77 -16.77 -2.29 12.18
CA ALA A 77 -16.39 -0.94 11.78
C ALA A 77 -14.92 -0.60 12.13
N LEU A 78 -14.43 -1.05 13.29
CA LEU A 78 -13.02 -0.89 13.68
C LEU A 78 -12.09 -1.72 12.77
N VAL A 79 -12.49 -2.95 12.41
CA VAL A 79 -11.73 -3.78 11.46
C VAL A 79 -11.68 -3.12 10.09
N ASP A 80 -12.79 -2.61 9.56
CA ASP A 80 -12.83 -1.95 8.25
C ASP A 80 -11.92 -0.72 8.21
N GLN A 81 -11.96 0.10 9.26
CA GLN A 81 -11.06 1.25 9.40
C GLN A 81 -9.60 0.79 9.44
N ALA A 82 -9.29 -0.25 10.21
CA ALA A 82 -7.94 -0.80 10.31
C ALA A 82 -7.44 -1.36 8.97
N ILE A 83 -8.25 -2.13 8.25
CA ILE A 83 -7.92 -2.64 6.91
C ILE A 83 -7.66 -1.47 5.96
N GLY A 84 -8.49 -0.43 5.98
CA GLY A 84 -8.29 0.76 5.15
C GLY A 84 -7.02 1.55 5.48
N MET A 85 -6.55 1.51 6.73
CA MET A 85 -5.26 2.09 7.11
C MET A 85 -4.10 1.20 6.65
N LEU A 86 -4.18 -0.11 6.92
CA LEU A 86 -3.16 -1.10 6.55
C LEU A 86 -2.98 -1.22 5.03
N ALA A 87 -4.04 -1.03 4.26
CA ALA A 87 -3.97 -1.02 2.80
C ALA A 87 -3.11 0.13 2.27
N ARG A 88 -3.05 1.26 2.99
CA ARG A 88 -2.24 2.44 2.62
C ARG A 88 -0.85 2.40 3.22
N ASP A 89 -0.73 1.91 4.43
CA ASP A 89 0.53 1.77 5.16
C ASP A 89 0.56 0.45 5.95
N PRO A 90 1.05 -0.64 5.33
CA PRO A 90 1.14 -1.95 5.97
C PRO A 90 2.16 -2.00 7.11
N GLU A 91 2.99 -0.98 7.27
CA GLU A 91 4.01 -0.90 8.32
C GLU A 91 3.67 0.20 9.34
N ALA A 92 2.41 0.64 9.36
CA ALA A 92 1.91 1.66 10.26
C ALA A 92 2.26 1.37 11.73
N ARG A 93 2.30 2.45 12.52
CA ARG A 93 2.47 2.37 13.98
C ARG A 93 1.39 1.48 14.59
N GLY A 94 1.80 0.61 15.53
CA GLY A 94 0.90 -0.38 16.14
C GLY A 94 0.88 -1.72 15.41
N THR A 95 1.79 -1.92 14.45
CA THR A 95 2.03 -3.22 13.82
C THR A 95 3.31 -3.85 14.35
N VAL A 96 3.32 -5.17 14.48
CA VAL A 96 4.48 -5.97 14.92
C VAL A 96 4.76 -7.02 13.85
N ASP A 97 6.03 -7.19 13.48
CA ASP A 97 6.48 -8.26 12.59
C ASP A 97 6.51 -9.60 13.35
N GLU A 98 5.82 -10.62 12.83
CA GLU A 98 5.82 -11.98 13.38
C GLU A 98 6.81 -12.91 12.66
N GLY A 99 7.53 -12.40 11.66
CA GLY A 99 8.38 -13.17 10.77
C GLY A 99 7.59 -13.87 9.66
N GLN A 100 8.32 -14.45 8.70
CA GLN A 100 7.74 -15.19 7.55
C GLN A 100 6.75 -14.37 6.71
N GLY A 101 6.89 -13.03 6.70
CA GLY A 101 6.00 -12.13 5.97
C GLY A 101 4.62 -11.92 6.62
N ALA A 102 4.43 -12.40 7.86
CA ALA A 102 3.26 -12.12 8.67
C ALA A 102 3.51 -10.96 9.62
N ARG A 103 2.50 -10.13 9.81
CA ARG A 103 2.48 -8.99 10.73
C ARG A 103 1.18 -9.00 11.51
N ARG A 104 1.20 -8.40 12.70
CA ARG A 104 0.05 -8.24 13.58
C ARG A 104 -0.22 -6.77 13.83
N ALA A 105 -1.44 -6.32 13.57
CA ALA A 105 -1.93 -5.00 13.95
C ALA A 105 -2.80 -5.10 15.22
N PHE A 106 -2.58 -4.19 16.16
CA PHE A 106 -3.41 -4.05 17.36
C PHE A 106 -4.45 -2.95 17.11
N VAL A 107 -5.70 -3.33 16.85
CA VAL A 107 -6.79 -2.40 16.49
C VAL A 107 -7.40 -1.77 17.74
N SER A 108 -7.59 -2.58 18.78
CA SER A 108 -7.99 -2.15 20.12
C SER A 108 -7.32 -3.06 21.18
N GLN A 109 -7.69 -2.89 22.46
CA GLN A 109 -7.21 -3.76 23.54
C GLN A 109 -7.66 -5.23 23.36
N ASP A 110 -8.79 -5.43 22.72
CA ASP A 110 -9.48 -6.70 22.55
C ASP A 110 -9.56 -7.18 21.09
N LEU A 111 -9.04 -6.41 20.13
CA LEU A 111 -9.14 -6.70 18.70
C LEU A 111 -7.78 -6.57 18.01
N GLN A 112 -7.38 -7.62 17.30
CA GLN A 112 -6.13 -7.69 16.58
C GLN A 112 -6.34 -8.28 15.19
N ILE A 113 -5.47 -7.94 14.25
CA ILE A 113 -5.51 -8.44 12.86
C ILE A 113 -4.14 -9.03 12.52
N ARG A 114 -4.10 -10.29 12.11
CA ARG A 114 -2.89 -10.89 11.52
C ARG A 114 -2.99 -10.81 9.99
N TYR A 115 -1.97 -10.29 9.35
CA TYR A 115 -1.97 -10.05 7.92
C TYR A 115 -0.58 -10.24 7.30
N GLY A 116 -0.53 -10.36 5.98
CA GLY A 116 0.71 -10.30 5.20
C GLY A 116 0.52 -9.42 3.98
N THR A 117 1.62 -9.01 3.36
CA THR A 117 1.59 -8.30 2.09
C THR A 117 2.16 -9.16 0.97
N HIS A 118 1.49 -9.18 -0.18
CA HIS A 118 1.98 -9.91 -1.35
C HIS A 118 1.72 -9.10 -2.63
N ARG A 119 2.79 -8.60 -3.25
CA ARG A 119 2.70 -7.71 -4.43
C ARG A 119 1.82 -6.49 -4.11
N ASN A 120 0.63 -6.41 -4.69
CA ASN A 120 -0.33 -5.32 -4.49
C ASN A 120 -1.49 -5.71 -3.56
N LEU A 121 -1.34 -6.80 -2.81
CA LEU A 121 -2.39 -7.35 -1.95
C LEU A 121 -2.03 -7.20 -0.48
N LEU A 122 -3.03 -6.84 0.32
CA LEU A 122 -3.06 -6.99 1.76
C LEU A 122 -3.89 -8.24 2.09
N VAL A 123 -3.25 -9.29 2.55
CA VAL A 123 -3.92 -10.55 2.87
C VAL A 123 -4.21 -10.58 4.37
N ILE A 124 -5.48 -10.46 4.75
CA ILE A 124 -5.92 -10.61 6.13
C ILE A 124 -6.05 -12.11 6.41
N ALA A 125 -5.11 -12.62 7.21
CA ALA A 125 -5.03 -14.03 7.56
C ALA A 125 -6.03 -14.39 8.65
N GLU A 126 -6.16 -13.53 9.67
CA GLU A 126 -6.92 -13.80 10.90
C GLU A 126 -7.37 -12.48 11.57
N ILE A 127 -8.56 -12.49 12.18
CA ILE A 127 -9.11 -11.44 13.05
C ILE A 127 -9.32 -12.04 14.43
N ILE A 128 -8.62 -11.50 15.41
CA ILE A 128 -8.51 -12.07 16.76
C ILE A 128 -9.23 -11.17 17.74
N VAL A 129 -10.26 -11.70 18.40
CA VAL A 129 -10.98 -11.03 19.49
C VAL A 129 -10.56 -11.65 20.83
N THR A 130 -9.77 -10.94 21.63
CA THR A 130 -9.24 -11.45 22.93
C THR A 130 -10.15 -11.17 24.13
N GLY A 131 -11.15 -10.29 23.98
CA GLY A 131 -12.04 -9.86 25.08
C GLY A 131 -13.43 -10.48 25.10
N GLY A 132 -13.83 -11.20 24.04
CA GLY A 132 -15.12 -11.88 23.95
C GLY A 132 -14.90 -13.38 24.03
N GLY A 133 -15.43 -14.03 25.07
CA GLY A 133 -15.40 -15.48 25.16
C GLY A 133 -16.03 -16.09 23.91
N PHE A 134 -15.19 -16.68 23.05
CA PHE A 134 -15.67 -17.53 21.99
C PHE A 134 -16.20 -18.80 22.65
N LEU A 135 -17.51 -18.81 22.93
CA LEU A 135 -18.24 -20.05 23.14
C LEU A 135 -18.24 -20.76 21.79
N LEU A 136 -17.34 -21.74 21.61
CA LEU A 136 -17.59 -22.85 20.69
C LEU A 136 -18.84 -23.57 21.23
N GLY A 137 -20.01 -23.05 20.87
CA GLY A 137 -21.28 -23.75 20.99
C GLY A 137 -21.45 -24.65 19.77
N ASP A 138 -20.89 -25.84 19.86
CA ASP A 138 -21.33 -27.02 19.12
C ASP A 138 -21.38 -28.15 20.17
N GLY A 139 -22.49 -28.72 20.61
CA GLY A 139 -23.82 -28.72 20.01
C GLY A 139 -24.23 -30.13 19.57
N ALA A 140 -24.39 -31.02 20.55
CA ALA A 140 -25.06 -32.34 20.48
C ALA A 140 -24.29 -33.54 19.90
#